data_AF-A0A9P8QBJ7-F1
#
_entry.id   AF-A0A9P8QBJ7-F1
#
_cell.length_a   1.000
_cell.length_b   1.000
_cell.length_c   1.000
_cell.angle_alpha   90.00
_cell.angle_beta   90.00
_cell.angle_gamma   90.00
#
_symmetry.space_group_name_H-M   'P 1'
#
loop_
_entity.id
_entity.type
_entity.pdbx_description
1 polymer ?
#
loop_
_entity_poly.entity_id
_entity_poly.type
_entity_poly.pdbx_seq_one_letter_code
_entity_poly.pdbx_strand_id
1 'polypeptide(L)'
;MLINMFLSPGKVDDALYPGQAVVQILLLIAAVFCVPVLLIYKPWKLKALNEAAAMAGRESVKHGEYLDLCKAYEPHSLTDANGRVYAPYSDSEHERYSQALTQFEEPKPFEFGDVMIHQVIHTIEFCLNCVSHTASYLRLWALSLAHAQLSTVLWSMTIANAFSSSYSNVYLQAAQVFVLFALWFVLTVCILVLMEGTSAMLHSLRLHWVEAMSKFFEGEGYAYTPFTLIRVDEDLDDDEEI
;
A
#
# COMPACT_ATOMS: atom_id res chain seq x y z
N MET A 1 -24.82 -19.22 -10.02
CA MET A 1 -24.17 -20.01 -8.95
C MET A 1 -23.70 -19.16 -7.77
N LEU A 2 -22.81 -18.15 -7.97
CA LEU A 2 -22.24 -17.37 -6.85
C LEU A 2 -23.26 -16.49 -6.12
N ILE A 3 -24.23 -15.89 -6.83
CA ILE A 3 -25.33 -15.13 -6.20
C ILE A 3 -26.24 -16.07 -5.38
N ASN A 4 -26.66 -17.20 -5.99
CA ASN A 4 -27.50 -18.19 -5.31
C ASN A 4 -26.80 -18.83 -4.09
N MET A 5 -25.47 -18.79 -4.02
CA MET A 5 -24.73 -19.21 -2.83
C MET A 5 -25.01 -18.38 -1.59
N PHE A 6 -25.19 -17.08 -1.75
CA PHE A 6 -25.51 -16.19 -0.64
C PHE A 6 -27.02 -16.02 -0.45
N LEU A 7 -27.83 -16.07 -1.53
CA LEU A 7 -29.28 -15.86 -1.45
C LEU A 7 -30.09 -17.13 -1.09
N SER A 8 -29.66 -18.31 -1.51
CA SER A 8 -30.39 -19.57 -1.28
C SER A 8 -29.40 -20.74 -1.10
N PRO A 9 -28.74 -20.84 0.07
CA PRO A 9 -27.75 -21.86 0.31
C PRO A 9 -28.36 -23.27 0.19
N GLY A 10 -27.73 -24.14 -0.59
CA GLY A 10 -28.15 -25.53 -0.80
C GLY A 10 -29.01 -25.78 -2.04
N LYS A 11 -29.50 -24.74 -2.72
CA LYS A 11 -30.21 -24.90 -4.00
C LYS A 11 -29.21 -24.75 -5.17
N VAL A 12 -28.94 -25.87 -5.84
CA VAL A 12 -28.09 -25.93 -7.04
C VAL A 12 -28.98 -26.32 -8.21
N ASP A 13 -29.27 -25.36 -9.09
CA ASP A 13 -30.15 -25.60 -10.25
C ASP A 13 -29.44 -26.48 -11.30
N ASP A 14 -28.16 -26.19 -11.57
CA ASP A 14 -27.26 -27.00 -12.41
C ASP A 14 -25.99 -27.38 -11.62
N ALA A 15 -25.77 -28.68 -11.40
CA ALA A 15 -24.63 -29.17 -10.63
C ALA A 15 -23.34 -29.21 -11.47
N LEU A 16 -22.29 -28.53 -11.01
CA LEU A 16 -20.98 -28.52 -11.65
C LEU A 16 -20.14 -29.76 -11.29
N TYR A 17 -20.28 -30.26 -10.06
CA TYR A 17 -19.56 -31.43 -9.55
C TYR A 17 -20.36 -32.15 -8.43
N PRO A 18 -20.12 -33.45 -8.16
CA PRO A 18 -20.86 -34.19 -7.14
C PRO A 18 -20.58 -33.65 -5.73
N GLY A 19 -21.63 -33.42 -4.93
CA GLY A 19 -21.50 -32.93 -3.55
C GLY A 19 -21.38 -31.40 -3.39
N GLN A 20 -21.57 -30.63 -4.46
CA GLN A 20 -21.43 -29.16 -4.48
C GLN A 20 -22.22 -28.44 -3.37
N ALA A 21 -23.46 -28.86 -3.09
CA ALA A 21 -24.30 -28.19 -2.10
C ALA A 21 -23.70 -28.21 -0.68
N VAL A 22 -23.06 -29.32 -0.29
CA VAL A 22 -22.43 -29.47 1.04
C VAL A 22 -21.20 -28.57 1.14
N VAL A 23 -20.35 -28.58 0.12
CA VAL A 23 -19.13 -27.75 0.06
C VAL A 23 -19.48 -26.27 0.07
N GLN A 24 -20.51 -25.88 -0.67
CA GLN A 24 -20.98 -24.50 -0.77
C GLN A 24 -21.47 -23.94 0.58
N ILE A 25 -22.21 -24.74 1.35
CA ILE A 25 -22.65 -24.37 2.70
C ILE A 25 -21.46 -24.28 3.66
N LEU A 26 -20.54 -25.24 3.60
CA LEU A 26 -19.34 -25.24 4.46
C LEU A 26 -18.49 -23.98 4.21
N LEU A 27 -18.23 -23.63 2.94
CA LEU A 27 -17.48 -22.43 2.58
C LEU A 27 -18.17 -21.14 3.06
N LEU A 28 -19.51 -21.07 2.97
CA LEU A 28 -20.26 -19.93 3.47
C LEU A 28 -20.13 -19.79 5.00
N ILE A 29 -20.25 -20.89 5.74
CA ILE A 29 -20.08 -20.89 7.21
C ILE A 29 -18.67 -20.47 7.59
N ALA A 30 -17.66 -21.00 6.89
CA ALA A 30 -16.26 -20.62 7.12
C ALA A 30 -16.03 -19.11 6.88
N ALA A 31 -16.57 -18.57 5.77
CA ALA A 31 -16.46 -17.15 5.46
C ALA A 31 -17.14 -16.25 6.51
N VAL A 32 -18.34 -16.60 6.96
CA VAL A 32 -19.04 -15.85 8.02
C VAL A 32 -18.31 -15.95 9.36
N PHE A 33 -17.72 -17.10 9.68
CA PHE A 33 -16.94 -17.28 10.90
C PHE A 33 -15.60 -16.52 10.89
N CYS A 34 -14.98 -16.35 9.71
CA CYS A 34 -13.73 -15.59 9.59
C CYS A 34 -13.90 -14.10 9.96
N VAL A 35 -15.07 -13.49 9.74
CA VAL A 35 -15.29 -12.06 10.01
C VAL A 35 -15.19 -11.73 11.52
N PRO A 36 -15.91 -12.41 12.43
CA PRO A 36 -15.72 -12.22 13.87
C PRO A 36 -14.32 -12.55 14.37
N VAL A 37 -13.68 -13.59 13.82
CA VAL A 37 -12.32 -14.00 14.22
C VAL A 37 -11.31 -12.89 13.90
N LEU A 38 -11.39 -12.29 12.70
CA LEU A 38 -10.51 -11.20 12.30
C LEU A 38 -10.69 -9.96 13.19
N LEU A 39 -11.93 -9.65 13.60
CA LEU A 39 -12.25 -8.51 14.45
C LEU A 39 -11.74 -8.70 15.89
N ILE A 40 -11.95 -9.87 16.49
CA ILE A 40 -11.73 -10.07 17.94
C ILE A 40 -10.29 -10.49 18.26
N TYR A 41 -9.59 -11.16 17.35
CA TYR A 41 -8.29 -11.77 17.63
C TYR A 41 -7.21 -10.75 18.04
N LYS A 42 -7.03 -9.67 17.26
CA LYS A 42 -6.01 -8.64 17.51
C LYS A 42 -6.23 -7.89 18.84
N PRO A 43 -7.41 -7.31 19.14
CA PRO A 43 -7.63 -6.55 20.37
C PRO A 43 -7.54 -7.42 21.63
N TRP A 44 -7.99 -8.68 21.57
CA TRP A 44 -7.87 -9.61 22.70
C TRP A 44 -6.42 -9.99 23.00
N LYS A 45 -5.63 -10.31 21.97
CA LYS A 45 -4.22 -10.63 22.16
C LYS A 45 -3.44 -9.43 22.70
N LEU A 46 -3.69 -8.24 22.18
CA LEU A 46 -3.05 -7.01 22.63
C LEU A 46 -3.39 -6.67 24.09
N LYS A 47 -4.66 -6.84 24.48
CA LYS A 47 -5.07 -6.69 25.88
C LYS A 47 -4.34 -7.67 26.81
N ALA A 48 -4.28 -8.95 26.44
CA ALA A 48 -3.59 -9.97 27.25
C ALA A 48 -2.08 -9.71 27.37
N LEU A 49 -1.45 -9.26 26.28
CA LEU A 49 -0.04 -8.86 26.30
C LEU A 49 0.20 -7.63 27.16
N ASN A 50 -0.68 -6.64 27.12
CA ASN A 50 -0.55 -5.44 27.93
C ASN A 50 -0.81 -5.72 29.42
N GLU A 51 -1.74 -6.62 29.76
CA GLU A 51 -1.92 -7.08 31.14
C GLU A 51 -0.69 -7.85 31.66
N ALA A 52 -0.08 -8.70 30.81
CA ALA A 52 1.17 -9.38 31.14
C ALA A 52 2.37 -8.42 31.28
N ALA A 53 2.46 -7.42 30.40
CA ALA A 53 3.50 -6.38 30.45
C ALA A 53 3.29 -5.44 31.65
N ALA A 54 2.04 -5.10 32.01
CA ALA A 54 1.73 -4.32 33.21
C ALA A 54 2.05 -5.10 34.50
N MET A 55 1.92 -6.43 34.50
CA MET A 55 2.33 -7.28 35.60
C MET A 55 3.86 -7.38 35.72
N ALA A 56 4.59 -7.49 34.59
CA ALA A 56 6.06 -7.53 34.56
C ALA A 56 6.72 -6.16 34.82
N GLY A 57 6.15 -5.08 34.30
CA GLY A 57 6.65 -3.70 34.45
C GLY A 57 6.36 -3.09 35.83
N ARG A 58 5.48 -3.69 36.64
CA ARG A 58 5.33 -3.34 38.05
C ARG A 58 6.55 -3.70 38.90
N GLU A 59 7.39 -4.63 38.43
CA GLU A 59 8.61 -5.03 39.14
C GLU A 59 9.83 -4.19 38.74
N SER A 60 9.90 -3.69 37.50
CA SER A 60 11.05 -2.89 37.01
C SER A 60 10.86 -1.36 37.16
N VAL A 61 9.65 -0.81 37.04
CA VAL A 61 9.45 0.66 37.01
C VAL A 61 9.42 1.30 38.41
N LYS A 62 9.14 0.54 39.48
CA LYS A 62 9.16 1.09 40.86
C LYS A 62 10.55 1.12 41.52
N HIS A 63 11.57 0.49 40.93
CA HIS A 63 12.89 0.39 41.57
C HIS A 63 14.09 0.69 40.67
N GLY A 64 13.95 0.66 39.34
CA GLY A 64 15.08 0.87 38.42
C GLY A 64 15.44 2.34 38.18
N GLU A 65 14.46 3.21 37.95
CA GLU A 65 14.72 4.56 37.43
C GLU A 65 15.23 5.53 38.52
N TYR A 66 14.74 5.40 39.75
CA TYR A 66 15.27 6.19 40.89
C TYR A 66 16.65 5.69 41.34
N LEU A 67 16.95 4.40 41.17
CA LEU A 67 18.20 3.80 41.64
C LEU A 67 19.36 4.00 40.67
N ASP A 68 19.11 3.99 39.35
CA ASP A 68 20.16 4.26 38.35
C ASP A 68 20.55 5.75 38.29
N LEU A 69 19.62 6.68 38.53
CA LEU A 69 19.95 8.10 38.66
C LEU A 69 20.73 8.39 39.96
N CYS A 70 20.39 7.74 41.08
CA CYS A 70 21.18 7.86 42.31
C CYS A 70 22.57 7.25 42.20
N LYS A 71 22.78 6.23 41.35
CA LYS A 71 24.10 5.62 41.11
C LYS A 71 24.97 6.42 40.15
N ALA A 72 24.37 7.09 39.17
CA ALA A 72 25.10 7.95 38.24
C ALA A 72 25.51 9.29 38.89
N TYR A 73 24.83 9.71 39.95
CA TYR A 73 25.13 10.91 40.73
C TYR A 73 25.80 10.58 42.06
N GLU A 74 26.92 9.87 42.03
CA GLU A 74 27.85 9.88 43.16
C GLU A 74 28.94 10.91 42.83
N PRO A 75 28.99 12.08 43.52
CA PRO A 75 30.01 13.07 43.25
C PRO A 75 31.37 12.48 43.67
N HIS A 76 32.13 12.00 42.69
CA HIS A 76 33.51 11.57 42.90
C HIS A 76 34.34 12.79 43.33
N SER A 77 34.51 12.99 44.65
CA SER A 77 35.52 13.89 45.17
C SER A 77 36.90 13.34 44.82
N LEU A 78 37.52 13.92 43.78
CA LEU A 78 38.91 13.64 43.46
C LEU A 78 39.79 14.21 44.58
N THR A 79 40.43 13.30 45.32
CA THR A 79 41.41 13.64 46.36
C THR A 79 42.78 13.37 45.79
N ASP A 80 43.63 14.39 45.69
CA ASP A 80 45.02 14.21 45.26
C ASP A 80 45.84 13.50 46.36
N ALA A 81 47.01 12.95 46.02
CA ALA A 81 47.89 12.18 46.90
C ALA A 81 48.36 12.94 48.17
N ASN A 82 48.08 14.24 48.24
CA ASN A 82 48.34 15.11 49.39
C ASN A 82 47.09 15.46 50.21
N GLY A 83 45.95 14.79 49.98
CA GLY A 83 44.77 14.86 50.85
C GLY A 83 43.88 16.11 50.71
N ARG A 84 43.91 16.81 49.57
CA ARG A 84 43.07 17.99 49.32
C ARG A 84 41.87 17.67 48.44
N VAL A 85 40.69 18.11 48.87
CA VAL A 85 39.40 17.92 48.19
C VAL A 85 39.04 19.19 47.41
N TYR A 86 38.77 19.06 46.11
CA TYR A 86 38.24 20.16 45.28
C TYR A 86 36.71 20.05 45.18
N ALA A 87 36.01 21.19 45.29
CA ALA A 87 34.55 21.24 45.09
C ALA A 87 34.20 21.25 43.59
N PRO A 88 33.09 20.62 43.16
CA PRO A 88 32.71 20.57 41.74
C PRO A 88 32.25 21.96 41.26
N TYR A 89 32.67 22.35 40.05
CA TYR A 89 32.18 23.54 39.35
C TYR A 89 30.82 23.24 38.73
N SER A 90 29.79 24.02 39.08
CA SER A 90 28.44 23.90 38.51
C SER A 90 28.36 24.63 37.17
N ASP A 91 28.32 23.88 36.07
CA ASP A 91 28.11 24.42 34.72
C ASP A 91 26.62 24.34 34.34
N SER A 92 26.02 25.47 33.98
CA SER A 92 24.57 25.66 33.77
C SER A 92 24.06 25.11 32.43
N GLU A 93 24.95 24.62 31.56
CA GLU A 93 24.56 24.10 30.24
C GLU A 93 24.03 22.66 30.27
N HIS A 94 24.26 21.91 31.35
CA HIS A 94 23.81 20.52 31.49
C HIS A 94 22.31 20.36 31.77
N GLU A 95 21.65 21.39 32.33
CA GLU A 95 20.20 21.34 32.56
C GLU A 95 19.40 21.34 31.25
N ARG A 96 19.94 21.97 30.19
CA ARG A 96 19.26 22.09 28.88
C ARG A 96 19.25 20.78 28.08
N TYR A 97 20.27 19.93 28.23
CA TYR A 97 20.33 18.63 27.55
C TYR A 97 19.49 17.57 28.26
N SER A 98 19.40 17.62 29.59
CA SER A 98 18.48 16.77 30.37
C SER A 98 17.01 17.03 30.01
N GLN A 99 16.67 18.28 29.74
CA GLN A 99 15.31 18.67 29.35
C GLN A 99 14.93 18.25 27.91
N ALA A 100 15.91 18.06 27.01
CA ALA A 100 15.67 17.58 25.65
C ALA A 100 15.48 16.05 25.57
N LEU A 101 16.12 15.29 26.45
CA LEU A 101 15.97 13.82 26.55
C LEU A 101 14.71 13.40 27.31
N THR A 102 14.02 14.32 27.99
CA THR A 102 12.71 14.06 28.61
C THR A 102 11.54 14.28 27.64
N GLN A 103 11.83 14.69 26.40
CA GLN A 103 10.87 14.75 25.30
C GLN A 103 10.93 13.50 24.40
N PHE A 104 11.29 12.35 24.96
CA PHE A 104 10.87 11.09 24.35
C PHE A 104 9.42 10.88 24.75
N GLU A 105 8.55 10.93 23.73
CA GLU A 105 7.10 10.72 23.79
C GLU A 105 6.75 9.67 24.85
N GLU A 106 6.01 10.08 25.89
CA GLU A 106 5.48 9.16 26.89
C GLU A 106 4.80 8.00 26.16
N PRO A 107 5.08 6.72 26.51
CA PRO A 107 4.40 5.60 25.90
C PRO A 107 2.90 5.76 26.13
N LYS A 108 2.15 6.08 25.06
CA LYS A 108 0.71 6.31 25.11
C LYS A 108 0.07 5.17 25.92
N PRO A 109 -0.78 5.48 26.93
CA PRO A 109 -1.46 4.45 27.67
C PRO A 109 -2.25 3.59 26.68
N PHE A 110 -2.18 2.27 26.83
CA PHE A 110 -2.92 1.35 25.98
C PHE A 110 -4.43 1.60 26.13
N GLU A 111 -4.99 2.33 25.18
CA GLU A 111 -6.42 2.56 25.09
C GLU A 111 -7.04 1.44 24.25
N PHE A 112 -7.65 0.46 24.94
CA PHE A 112 -8.36 -0.64 24.28
C PHE A 112 -9.42 -0.15 23.28
N GLY A 113 -10.04 1.01 23.54
CA GLY A 113 -11.02 1.63 22.66
C GLY A 113 -10.45 2.01 21.30
N ASP A 114 -9.26 2.62 21.26
CA ASP A 114 -8.61 3.05 20.01
C ASP A 114 -8.21 1.83 19.16
N VAL A 115 -7.61 0.83 19.80
CA VAL A 115 -7.26 -0.45 19.14
C VAL A 115 -8.49 -1.15 18.57
N MET A 116 -9.61 -1.12 19.29
CA MET A 116 -10.87 -1.72 18.84
C MET A 116 -11.46 -0.96 17.64
N ILE A 117 -11.48 0.38 17.68
CA ILE A 117 -11.99 1.21 16.57
C ILE A 117 -11.15 1.00 15.32
N HIS A 118 -9.82 1.07 15.44
CA HIS A 118 -8.90 0.83 14.31
C HIS A 118 -9.10 -0.57 13.72
N GLN A 119 -9.25 -1.60 14.55
CA GLN A 119 -9.48 -2.97 14.07
C GLN A 119 -10.85 -3.15 13.38
N VAL A 120 -11.90 -2.48 13.86
CA VAL A 120 -13.22 -2.51 13.21
C VAL A 120 -13.16 -1.87 11.83
N ILE A 121 -12.50 -0.71 11.70
CA ILE A 121 -12.31 -0.04 10.41
C ILE A 121 -11.54 -0.95 9.45
N HIS A 122 -10.41 -1.50 9.89
CA HIS A 122 -9.61 -2.43 9.08
C HIS A 122 -10.41 -3.66 8.64
N THR A 123 -11.28 -4.21 9.50
CA THR A 123 -12.12 -5.37 9.15
C THR A 123 -13.13 -5.01 8.06
N ILE A 124 -13.83 -3.87 8.19
CA ILE A 124 -14.82 -3.41 7.22
C ILE A 124 -14.14 -3.09 5.88
N GLU A 125 -13.03 -2.36 5.92
CA GLU A 125 -12.26 -2.00 4.75
C GLU A 125 -11.75 -3.24 4.02
N PHE A 126 -11.16 -4.21 4.74
CA PHE A 126 -10.68 -5.46 4.15
C PHE A 126 -11.81 -6.22 3.45
N CYS A 127 -12.96 -6.41 4.10
CA CYS A 127 -14.10 -7.12 3.52
C CYS A 127 -14.64 -6.43 2.25
N LEU A 128 -14.76 -5.10 2.27
CA LEU A 128 -15.22 -4.33 1.10
C LEU A 128 -14.18 -4.32 -0.02
N ASN A 129 -12.90 -4.20 0.32
CA ASN A 129 -11.79 -4.21 -0.63
C ASN A 129 -11.65 -5.58 -1.30
N CYS A 130 -11.89 -6.71 -0.62
CA CYS A 130 -11.89 -8.02 -1.27
C CYS A 130 -12.89 -8.12 -2.43
N VAL A 131 -14.12 -7.62 -2.23
CA VAL A 131 -15.16 -7.63 -3.28
C VAL A 131 -14.86 -6.59 -4.35
N SER A 132 -14.53 -5.36 -3.94
CA SER A 132 -14.27 -4.22 -4.82
C SER A 132 -13.07 -4.45 -5.73
N HIS A 133 -11.94 -4.91 -5.19
CA HIS A 133 -10.74 -5.20 -5.98
C HIS A 133 -11.01 -6.29 -7.00
N THR A 134 -11.68 -7.38 -6.61
CA THR A 134 -12.05 -8.47 -7.54
C THR A 134 -12.87 -7.94 -8.73
N ALA A 135 -13.84 -7.04 -8.49
CA ALA A 135 -14.61 -6.43 -9.56
C ALA A 135 -13.78 -5.45 -10.41
N SER A 136 -12.87 -4.67 -9.79
CA SER A 136 -12.00 -3.72 -10.46
C SER A 136 -11.08 -4.39 -11.50
N TYR A 137 -10.65 -5.64 -11.29
CA TYR A 137 -9.86 -6.40 -12.27
C TYR A 137 -10.58 -6.64 -13.61
N LEU A 138 -11.92 -6.57 -13.67
CA LEU A 138 -12.69 -6.65 -14.93
C LEU A 138 -12.25 -5.59 -15.94
N ARG A 139 -11.70 -4.47 -15.45
CA ARG A 139 -11.13 -3.42 -16.29
C ARG A 139 -10.08 -3.92 -17.28
N LEU A 140 -9.24 -4.88 -16.89
CA LEU A 140 -8.22 -5.46 -17.76
C LEU A 140 -8.87 -6.16 -18.96
N TRP A 141 -9.97 -6.89 -18.71
CA TRP A 141 -10.74 -7.52 -19.77
C TRP A 141 -11.39 -6.50 -20.69
N ALA A 142 -12.04 -5.47 -20.13
CA ALA A 142 -12.69 -4.42 -20.92
C ALA A 142 -11.69 -3.68 -21.83
N LEU A 143 -10.51 -3.35 -21.30
CA LEU A 143 -9.46 -2.69 -22.06
C LEU A 143 -8.89 -3.59 -23.16
N SER A 144 -8.69 -4.88 -22.88
CA SER A 144 -8.26 -5.86 -23.88
C SER A 144 -9.30 -6.01 -25.01
N LEU A 145 -10.58 -6.04 -24.67
CA LEU A 145 -11.68 -6.09 -25.65
C LEU A 145 -11.69 -4.83 -26.52
N ALA A 146 -11.61 -3.64 -25.91
CA ALA A 146 -11.59 -2.37 -26.64
C ALA A 146 -10.39 -2.28 -27.61
N HIS A 147 -9.20 -2.65 -27.15
CA HIS A 147 -7.99 -2.66 -27.99
C HIS A 147 -8.13 -3.60 -29.20
N ALA A 148 -8.67 -4.81 -28.98
CA ALA A 148 -8.91 -5.76 -30.07
C ALA A 148 -9.95 -5.27 -31.08
N GLN A 149 -11.03 -4.65 -30.61
CA GLN A 149 -12.10 -4.10 -31.47
C GLN A 149 -11.59 -2.90 -32.27
N LEU A 150 -10.90 -1.95 -31.63
CA LEU A 150 -10.32 -0.78 -32.31
C LEU A 150 -9.30 -1.21 -33.38
N SER A 151 -8.45 -2.19 -33.10
CA SER A 151 -7.49 -2.73 -34.06
C SER A 151 -8.16 -3.35 -35.28
N THR A 152 -9.24 -4.10 -35.07
CA THR A 152 -10.01 -4.74 -36.16
C THR A 152 -10.71 -3.69 -37.03
N VAL A 153 -11.34 -2.70 -36.41
CA VAL A 153 -12.01 -1.60 -37.13
C VAL A 153 -10.99 -0.80 -37.94
N LEU A 154 -9.85 -0.45 -37.34
CA LEU A 154 -8.79 0.31 -37.99
C LEU A 154 -8.22 -0.45 -39.21
N TRP A 155 -8.02 -1.77 -39.12
CA TRP A 155 -7.65 -2.60 -40.26
C TRP A 155 -8.70 -2.62 -41.36
N SER A 156 -9.97 -2.83 -40.98
CA SER A 156 -11.09 -2.92 -41.94
C SER A 156 -11.32 -1.60 -42.69
N MET A 157 -11.07 -0.45 -42.07
CA MET A 157 -11.28 0.85 -42.69
C MET A 157 -10.10 1.35 -43.53
N THR A 158 -8.90 0.79 -43.36
CA THR A 158 -7.69 1.26 -44.05
C THR A 158 -7.20 0.23 -45.07
N ILE A 159 -6.60 -0.87 -44.61
CA ILE A 159 -5.95 -1.88 -45.45
C ILE A 159 -6.98 -2.69 -46.24
N ALA A 160 -8.13 -3.05 -45.66
CA ALA A 160 -9.14 -3.80 -46.41
C ALA A 160 -9.72 -2.98 -47.58
N ASN A 161 -9.85 -1.65 -47.41
CA ASN A 161 -10.26 -0.73 -48.47
C ASN A 161 -9.17 -0.54 -49.55
N ALA A 162 -7.89 -0.71 -49.18
CA ALA A 162 -6.79 -0.65 -50.12
C ALA A 162 -6.82 -1.82 -51.13
N PHE A 163 -7.34 -2.98 -50.72
CA PHE A 163 -7.43 -4.17 -51.57
C PHE A 163 -8.73 -4.28 -52.37
N SER A 164 -9.83 -3.70 -51.89
CA SER A 164 -11.13 -3.76 -52.58
C SER A 164 -11.27 -2.78 -53.75
N SER A 165 -10.40 -1.79 -53.85
CA SER A 165 -10.43 -0.80 -54.92
C SER A 165 -9.85 -1.39 -56.22
N SER A 166 -10.72 -1.82 -57.14
CA SER A 166 -10.32 -2.39 -58.42
C SER A 166 -10.05 -1.29 -59.45
N TYR A 167 -8.76 -0.98 -59.67
CA TYR A 167 -8.32 -0.08 -60.74
C TYR A 167 -7.74 -0.89 -61.90
N SER A 168 -8.04 -0.48 -63.14
CA SER A 168 -7.48 -1.10 -64.34
C SER A 168 -5.96 -0.94 -64.49
N ASN A 169 -5.35 0.01 -63.76
CA ASN A 169 -3.91 0.30 -63.81
C ASN A 169 -3.21 -0.23 -62.56
N VAL A 170 -2.35 -1.23 -62.73
CA VAL A 170 -1.59 -1.89 -61.65
C VAL A 170 -0.71 -0.89 -60.86
N TYR A 171 -0.13 0.10 -61.54
CA TYR A 171 0.70 1.14 -60.89
C TYR A 171 -0.10 2.05 -59.94
N LEU A 172 -1.36 2.37 -60.28
CA LEU A 172 -2.22 3.19 -59.42
C LEU A 172 -2.66 2.42 -58.17
N GLN A 173 -2.96 1.13 -58.32
CA GLN A 173 -3.31 0.26 -57.19
C GLN A 173 -2.13 0.12 -56.22
N ALA A 174 -0.91 -0.08 -56.74
CA ALA A 174 0.30 -0.17 -55.91
C ALA A 174 0.58 1.13 -55.14
N ALA A 175 0.41 2.29 -55.78
CA ALA A 175 0.59 3.59 -55.13
C ALA A 175 -0.44 3.81 -54.01
N GLN A 176 -1.71 3.44 -54.21
CA GLN A 176 -2.75 3.58 -53.19
C GLN A 176 -2.53 2.66 -51.98
N VAL A 177 -2.10 1.40 -52.20
CA VAL A 177 -1.75 0.48 -51.11
C VAL A 177 -0.60 1.06 -50.28
N PHE A 178 0.43 1.63 -50.91
CA PHE A 178 1.54 2.26 -50.19
C PHE A 178 1.09 3.45 -49.33
N VAL A 179 0.22 4.31 -49.86
CA VAL A 179 -0.31 5.47 -49.12
C VAL A 179 -1.21 5.04 -47.95
N LEU A 180 -2.14 4.11 -48.18
CA LEU A 180 -3.03 3.62 -47.12
C LEU A 180 -2.29 2.77 -46.08
N PHE A 181 -1.22 2.08 -46.46
CA PHE A 181 -0.32 1.41 -45.52
C PHE A 181 0.42 2.40 -44.62
N ALA A 182 0.98 3.47 -45.19
CA ALA A 182 1.62 4.53 -44.40
C ALA A 182 0.63 5.18 -43.42
N LEU A 183 -0.60 5.45 -43.86
CA LEU A 183 -1.67 5.98 -43.02
C LEU A 183 -2.08 5.00 -41.90
N TRP A 184 -2.26 3.73 -42.23
CA TRP A 184 -2.56 2.69 -41.24
C TRP A 184 -1.47 2.57 -40.17
N PHE A 185 -0.20 2.59 -40.60
CA PHE A 185 0.95 2.49 -39.70
C PHE A 185 1.02 3.67 -38.73
N VAL A 186 0.88 4.90 -39.24
CA VAL A 186 0.89 6.11 -38.40
C VAL A 186 -0.27 6.11 -37.39
N LEU A 187 -1.49 5.75 -37.83
CA LEU A 187 -2.64 5.66 -36.92
C LEU A 187 -2.46 4.56 -35.87
N THR A 188 -1.86 3.42 -36.23
CA THR A 188 -1.55 2.35 -35.29
C THR A 188 -0.57 2.81 -34.22
N VAL A 189 0.52 3.49 -34.61
CA VAL A 189 1.51 4.00 -33.65
C VAL A 189 0.91 5.09 -32.75
N CYS A 190 0.23 6.08 -33.31
CA CYS A 190 -0.32 7.19 -32.52
C CYS A 190 -1.47 6.76 -31.61
N ILE A 191 -2.44 5.99 -32.12
CA ILE A 191 -3.67 5.66 -31.39
C ILE A 191 -3.47 4.36 -30.58
N LEU A 192 -3.14 3.26 -31.26
CA LEU A 192 -3.14 1.94 -30.63
C LEU A 192 -1.92 1.70 -29.72
N VAL A 193 -0.77 2.33 -30.02
CA VAL A 193 0.44 2.17 -29.20
C VAL A 193 0.58 3.28 -28.17
N LEU A 194 0.56 4.56 -28.57
CA LEU A 194 0.78 5.65 -27.61
C LEU A 194 -0.45 5.91 -26.74
N MET A 195 -1.60 6.25 -27.34
CA MET A 195 -2.78 6.67 -26.57
C MET A 195 -3.38 5.51 -25.77
N GLU A 196 -3.63 4.36 -26.41
CA GLU A 196 -4.16 3.18 -25.74
C GLU A 196 -3.13 2.52 -24.80
N GLY A 197 -1.84 2.48 -25.18
CA GLY A 197 -0.79 1.89 -24.34
C GLY A 197 -0.54 2.68 -23.06
N THR A 198 -0.57 4.02 -23.11
CA THR A 198 -0.46 4.86 -21.90
C THR A 198 -1.69 4.71 -21.00
N SER A 199 -2.90 4.63 -21.57
CA SER A 199 -4.11 4.30 -20.82
C SER A 199 -3.99 2.93 -20.11
N ALA A 200 -3.51 1.91 -20.81
CA ALA A 200 -3.28 0.58 -20.22
C ALA A 200 -2.26 0.59 -19.08
N MET A 201 -1.16 1.32 -19.26
CA MET A 201 -0.12 1.49 -18.25
C MET A 201 -0.67 2.15 -16.98
N LEU A 202 -1.43 3.25 -17.11
CA LEU A 202 -2.00 3.96 -15.96
C LEU A 202 -3.02 3.09 -15.20
N HIS A 203 -3.80 2.28 -15.91
CA HIS A 203 -4.67 1.32 -15.27
C HIS A 203 -3.86 0.25 -14.52
N SER A 204 -2.83 -0.35 -15.13
CA SER A 204 -1.94 -1.29 -14.44
C SER A 204 -1.28 -0.69 -13.19
N LEU A 205 -0.84 0.57 -13.26
CA LEU A 205 -0.28 1.31 -12.13
C LEU A 205 -1.31 1.47 -11.00
N ARG A 206 -2.55 1.86 -11.35
CA ARG A 206 -3.65 1.98 -10.39
C ARG A 206 -3.94 0.64 -9.70
N LEU A 207 -3.97 -0.45 -10.46
CA LEU A 207 -4.14 -1.80 -9.91
C LEU A 207 -3.02 -2.13 -8.90
N HIS A 208 -1.76 -1.84 -9.23
CA HIS A 208 -0.65 -2.03 -8.29
C HIS A 208 -0.80 -1.16 -7.04
N TRP A 209 -1.03 0.14 -7.21
CA TRP A 209 -1.08 1.08 -6.10
C TRP A 209 -2.26 0.84 -5.16
N VAL A 210 -3.44 0.55 -5.70
CA VAL A 210 -4.67 0.45 -4.88
C VAL A 210 -4.99 -0.99 -4.48
N GLU A 211 -4.76 -1.98 -5.34
CA GLU A 211 -5.22 -3.36 -5.10
C GLU A 211 -4.10 -4.30 -4.63
N ALA A 212 -2.84 -3.99 -4.96
CA ALA A 212 -1.68 -4.75 -4.49
C ALA A 212 -1.08 -4.13 -3.22
N MET A 213 -0.71 -2.84 -3.25
CA MET A 213 -0.02 -2.20 -2.12
C MET A 213 -0.90 -2.11 -0.86
N SER A 214 -2.22 -1.98 -0.99
CA SER A 214 -3.15 -1.97 0.16
C SER A 214 -3.12 -3.23 1.02
N LYS A 215 -2.51 -4.33 0.57
CA LYS A 215 -2.45 -5.60 1.31
C LYS A 215 -1.22 -5.75 2.18
N PHE A 216 -0.11 -5.06 1.87
CA PHE A 216 1.18 -5.31 2.51
C PHE A 216 2.03 -4.06 2.75
N PHE A 217 1.67 -2.92 2.18
CA PHE A 217 2.43 -1.68 2.29
C PHE A 217 1.77 -0.74 3.30
N GLU A 218 2.39 -0.56 4.46
CA GLU A 218 1.90 0.33 5.53
C GLU A 218 2.34 1.80 5.34
N GLY A 219 3.36 2.07 4.53
CA GLY A 219 3.71 3.43 4.08
C GLY A 219 4.38 4.34 5.11
N GLU A 220 4.76 3.85 6.30
CA GLU A 220 5.32 4.66 7.40
C GLU A 220 6.84 4.93 7.31
N GLY A 221 7.43 4.93 6.11
CA GLY A 221 8.86 5.11 5.89
C GLY A 221 9.26 6.55 5.55
N TYR A 222 10.50 6.94 5.85
CA TYR A 222 11.12 8.15 5.32
C TYR A 222 12.08 7.81 4.17
N ALA A 223 12.17 8.69 3.18
CA ALA A 223 13.12 8.52 2.08
C ALA A 223 14.55 8.67 2.63
N TYR A 224 15.43 7.72 2.28
CA TYR A 224 16.83 7.79 2.64
C TYR A 224 17.53 8.88 1.81
N THR A 225 17.79 10.03 2.43
CA THR A 225 18.62 11.09 1.86
C THR A 225 20.02 11.01 2.45
N PRO A 226 21.01 10.42 1.75
CA PRO A 226 22.39 10.41 2.24
C PRO A 226 22.96 11.82 2.28
N PHE A 227 23.84 12.08 3.24
CA PHE A 227 24.62 13.31 3.25
C PHE A 227 25.45 13.40 1.95
N THR A 228 25.10 14.37 1.10
CA THR A 228 25.80 14.68 -0.14
C THR A 228 26.19 16.16 -0.12
N LEU A 229 27.44 16.46 -0.46
CA LEU A 229 27.90 17.83 -0.65
C LEU A 229 27.39 18.33 -2.00
N ILE A 230 26.12 18.73 -2.05
CA ILE A 230 25.49 19.37 -3.22
C ILE A 230 25.99 20.82 -3.29
N ARG A 231 26.32 21.26 -4.50
CA ARG A 231 26.74 22.63 -4.78
C ARG A 231 25.45 23.46 -4.92
N VAL A 232 25.29 24.49 -4.10
CA VAL A 232 24.07 25.32 -3.90
C VAL A 232 23.72 26.20 -5.12
N ASP A 233 23.93 25.70 -6.34
CA ASP A 233 23.52 26.39 -7.58
C ASP A 233 22.18 25.85 -8.12
N GLU A 234 21.65 24.72 -7.60
CA GLU A 234 20.42 24.06 -8.09
C GLU A 234 19.16 24.29 -7.21
N ASP A 235 19.27 24.78 -5.97
CA ASP A 235 18.11 24.93 -5.05
C ASP A 235 17.35 26.27 -5.21
N LEU A 236 17.80 27.19 -6.07
CA LEU A 236 17.17 28.52 -6.22
C LEU A 236 16.02 28.56 -7.24
N ASP A 237 15.82 27.50 -8.03
CA ASP A 237 14.75 27.46 -9.06
C ASP A 237 13.44 26.83 -8.53
N ASP A 238 13.45 26.13 -7.39
CA ASP A 238 12.27 25.40 -6.87
C ASP A 238 11.41 26.21 -5.87
N ASP A 239 11.92 27.33 -5.34
CA ASP A 239 11.21 28.16 -4.33
C ASP A 239 10.41 29.34 -4.94
N GLU A 240 10.38 29.52 -6.27
CA GLU A 240 9.69 30.66 -6.94
C GLU A 240 8.28 30.36 -7.49
N GLU A 241 7.74 29.14 -7.36
CA GLU A 241 6.34 28.84 -7.67
C GLU A 241 5.51 28.42 -6.43
N ILE A 242 5.23 29.39 -5.54
CA ILE A 242 3.99 29.41 -4.72
C ILE A 242 3.35 30.81 -4.77
#